data_AF-A0A6A4I709-F1
#
_entry.id   AF-A0A6A4I709-F1
#
_cell.length_a   1.000
_cell.length_b   1.000
_cell.length_c   1.000
_cell.angle_alpha   90.00
_cell.angle_beta   90.00
_cell.angle_gamma   90.00
#
_symmetry.space_group_name_H-M   'P 1'
#
loop_
_entity.id
_entity.type
_entity.pdbx_description
1 polymer ?
#
loop_
_entity_poly.entity_id
_entity_poly.type
_entity_poly.pdbx_seq_one_letter_code
_entity_poly.pdbx_strand_id
1 'polypeptide(L)'
;MPPKKVVETKKALLGRPGNNLKIGIVGVPNVGKSSFFNALSNTSLGVAANYPYATINPEEARVPVPDDRFEWLCETYKPASRIPAHLTCIDIAGLTAGASTGAGLGNAFLSHVRAVDGIFQVVRAFDDAEVIHVEGDVDPCRDMDIIQTELRLKDIEWVEKHLDGMKKTTRSLGSNSLADKAKKEEIATIEKVYKVLTVDSKDVRKHDWTGKEIDVVNSLQLLTAKPVTYLVNLSEKDYIRKKNKWLPKIKAWIDANNPGDPLIPFSVALEERLATMSDEEKEEEQKKVGATSALPKITHAGYACLELIRYFTCGPDEVRAWTIRKGTKAPQAAGVIHSDFENKFVCGEIMAFADLKEHGTEAAVKSAGKLRQQGKPYEMIDGDIAYWKAGA
;
A
#
# COMPACT_ATOMS: atom_id res chain seq x y z
N MET A 1 -37.17 8.83 25.54
CA MET A 1 -35.73 8.53 25.47
C MET A 1 -35.20 9.01 24.12
N PRO A 2 -34.19 9.88 24.05
CA PRO A 2 -33.53 10.17 22.79
C PRO A 2 -32.92 8.87 22.24
N PRO A 3 -32.98 8.59 20.94
CA PRO A 3 -32.30 7.44 20.37
C PRO A 3 -30.80 7.60 20.65
N LYS A 4 -30.20 6.60 21.30
CA LYS A 4 -28.75 6.51 21.46
C LYS A 4 -28.15 6.64 20.07
N LYS A 5 -27.36 7.71 19.83
CA LYS A 5 -26.49 7.81 18.65
C LYS A 5 -25.76 6.47 18.57
N VAL A 6 -26.02 5.72 17.50
CA VAL A 6 -25.21 4.56 17.16
C VAL A 6 -23.83 5.13 16.90
N VAL A 7 -22.94 5.00 17.88
CA VAL A 7 -21.53 5.30 17.68
C VAL A 7 -21.05 4.22 16.75
N GLU A 8 -20.98 4.53 15.45
CA GLU A 8 -20.28 3.68 14.49
C GLU A 8 -18.83 3.58 14.97
N THR A 9 -18.52 2.52 15.69
CA THR A 9 -17.13 2.17 15.99
C THR A 9 -16.45 1.92 14.65
N LYS A 10 -15.63 2.88 14.21
CA LYS A 10 -14.78 2.74 13.03
C LYS A 10 -14.05 1.38 13.12
N LYS A 11 -14.26 0.52 12.13
CA LYS A 11 -13.60 -0.80 12.07
C LYS A 11 -12.09 -0.59 12.09
N ALA A 12 -11.38 -1.40 12.87
CA ALA A 12 -9.92 -1.42 12.85
C ALA A 12 -9.43 -1.72 11.42
N LEU A 13 -8.28 -1.18 11.04
CA LEU A 13 -7.70 -1.46 9.73
C LEU A 13 -7.00 -2.82 9.75
N LEU A 14 -7.28 -3.64 8.74
CA LEU A 14 -6.52 -4.86 8.47
C LEU A 14 -5.10 -4.49 7.98
N GLY A 15 -4.07 -5.19 8.46
CA GLY A 15 -2.67 -4.93 8.16
C GLY A 15 -1.86 -4.38 9.34
N ARG A 16 -0.54 -4.36 9.19
CA ARG A 16 0.40 -3.95 10.26
C ARG A 16 0.13 -2.51 10.71
N PRO A 17 0.23 -2.22 12.02
CA PRO A 17 0.26 -0.85 12.50
C PRO A 17 1.57 -0.17 12.09
N GLY A 18 1.50 1.06 11.58
CA GLY A 18 2.67 1.85 11.24
C GLY A 18 2.43 2.79 10.07
N ASN A 19 3.39 3.71 9.87
CA ASN A 19 3.41 4.66 8.75
C ASN A 19 4.47 4.29 7.69
N ASN A 20 5.41 3.41 8.04
CA ASN A 20 6.51 2.95 7.18
C ASN A 20 6.15 1.64 6.47
N LEU A 21 4.98 1.63 5.81
CA LEU A 21 4.47 0.44 5.12
C LEU A 21 5.16 0.27 3.75
N LYS A 22 5.29 -0.99 3.31
CA LYS A 22 6.00 -1.35 2.08
C LYS A 22 5.08 -2.13 1.12
N ILE A 23 5.25 -1.95 -0.18
CA ILE A 23 4.55 -2.75 -1.20
C ILE A 23 5.54 -3.70 -1.89
N GLY A 24 5.16 -4.97 -2.06
CA GLY A 24 5.98 -5.97 -2.75
C GLY A 24 5.52 -6.17 -4.18
N ILE A 25 6.44 -6.27 -5.13
CA ILE A 25 6.16 -6.56 -6.54
C ILE A 25 6.19 -8.08 -6.73
N VAL A 26 5.04 -8.66 -7.08
CA VAL A 26 4.82 -10.10 -7.18
C VAL A 26 4.33 -10.46 -8.58
N GLY A 27 4.68 -11.65 -9.04
CA GLY A 27 4.22 -12.18 -10.34
C GLY A 27 5.07 -13.37 -10.76
N VAL A 28 4.56 -14.15 -11.72
CA VAL A 28 5.33 -15.28 -12.29
C VAL A 28 6.61 -14.79 -12.97
N PRO A 29 7.60 -15.64 -13.26
CA PRO A 29 8.80 -15.23 -14.00
C PRO A 29 8.45 -14.63 -15.37
N ASN A 30 9.30 -13.74 -15.87
CA ASN A 30 9.20 -13.16 -17.21
C ASN A 30 7.93 -12.32 -17.52
N VAL A 31 7.26 -11.79 -16.49
CA VAL A 31 6.11 -10.86 -16.67
C VAL A 31 6.50 -9.38 -16.76
N GLY A 32 7.79 -9.06 -16.60
CA GLY A 32 8.31 -7.68 -16.58
C GLY A 32 8.45 -7.05 -15.19
N LYS A 33 8.59 -7.84 -14.11
CA LYS A 33 8.77 -7.33 -12.73
C LYS A 33 10.02 -6.47 -12.56
N SER A 34 11.19 -7.01 -12.91
CA SER A 34 12.46 -6.31 -12.72
C SER A 34 12.56 -5.08 -13.62
N SER A 35 12.05 -5.16 -14.85
CA SER A 35 11.89 -4.00 -15.74
C SER A 35 10.97 -2.93 -15.15
N PHE A 36 9.82 -3.32 -14.59
CA PHE A 36 8.94 -2.39 -13.87
C PHE A 36 9.62 -1.76 -12.65
N PHE A 37 10.32 -2.54 -11.84
CA PHE A 37 11.07 -2.05 -10.69
C PHE A 37 12.15 -1.05 -11.12
N ASN A 38 12.88 -1.33 -12.19
CA ASN A 38 13.87 -0.42 -12.77
C ASN A 38 13.24 0.87 -13.31
N ALA A 39 12.08 0.78 -13.98
CA ALA A 39 11.37 1.97 -14.43
C ALA A 39 10.86 2.83 -13.26
N LEU A 40 10.44 2.20 -12.15
CA LEU A 40 10.08 2.90 -10.91
C LEU A 40 11.28 3.56 -10.23
N SER A 41 12.42 2.84 -10.14
CA SER A 41 13.61 3.30 -9.42
C SER A 41 14.39 4.39 -10.18
N ASN A 42 14.40 4.34 -11.51
CA ASN A 42 15.05 5.32 -12.38
C ASN A 42 14.25 6.61 -12.60
N THR A 43 13.16 6.82 -11.85
CA THR A 43 12.51 8.13 -11.83
C THR A 43 13.47 9.17 -11.23
N SER A 44 13.43 10.41 -11.74
CA SER A 44 14.37 11.50 -11.43
C SER A 44 14.59 11.76 -9.93
N LEU A 45 13.60 11.40 -9.10
CA LEU A 45 13.62 11.52 -7.65
C LEU A 45 13.99 10.21 -6.91
N GLY A 46 13.82 9.03 -7.54
CA GLY A 46 14.29 7.75 -6.99
C GLY A 46 15.81 7.70 -6.89
N VAL A 47 16.50 8.34 -7.83
CA VAL A 47 17.97 8.51 -7.83
C VAL A 47 18.43 9.53 -6.77
N ALA A 48 17.62 10.57 -6.51
CA ALA A 48 17.92 11.63 -5.55
C ALA A 48 17.61 11.24 -4.08
N ALA A 49 16.79 10.20 -3.85
CA ALA A 49 16.47 9.67 -2.53
C ALA A 49 17.58 8.78 -1.91
N ASN A 50 18.79 8.77 -2.49
CA ASN A 50 19.98 8.14 -1.93
C ASN A 50 20.46 8.90 -0.68
N TYR A 51 19.73 8.75 0.43
CA TYR A 51 20.09 9.30 1.73
C TYR A 51 21.44 8.74 2.20
N PRO A 52 22.39 9.57 2.68
CA PRO A 52 23.76 9.14 3.05
C PRO A 52 23.88 8.08 4.15
N TYR A 53 22.77 7.72 4.81
CA TYR A 53 22.74 6.84 5.98
C TYR A 53 21.78 5.65 5.85
N ALA A 54 21.14 5.45 4.69
CA ALA A 54 20.25 4.31 4.47
C ALA A 54 21.04 3.11 3.93
N THR A 55 20.86 1.93 4.55
CA THR A 55 21.31 0.67 3.94
C THR A 55 20.54 0.48 2.63
N ILE A 56 21.24 0.60 1.49
CA ILE A 56 20.65 0.40 0.17
C ILE A 56 20.55 -1.12 -0.04
N ASN A 57 19.37 -1.68 0.20
CA ASN A 57 19.07 -3.01 -0.30
C ASN A 57 18.79 -2.87 -1.81
N PRO A 58 19.49 -3.62 -2.68
CA PRO A 58 19.33 -3.50 -4.14
C PRO A 58 17.90 -3.80 -4.64
N GLU A 59 17.07 -4.41 -3.78
CA GLU A 59 15.69 -4.79 -4.05
C GLU A 59 14.66 -3.81 -3.46
N GLU A 60 15.08 -2.71 -2.80
CA GLU A 60 14.18 -1.70 -2.22
C GLU A 60 14.30 -0.35 -2.94
N ALA A 61 13.18 0.21 -3.39
CA ALA A 61 13.10 1.53 -4.01
C ALA A 61 12.13 2.43 -3.24
N ARG A 62 12.53 3.68 -2.99
CA ARG A 62 11.66 4.72 -2.44
C ARG A 62 11.19 5.63 -3.57
N VAL A 63 9.95 5.44 -3.98
CA VAL A 63 9.38 6.17 -5.11
C VAL A 63 8.60 7.36 -4.58
N PRO A 64 8.86 8.60 -5.03
CA PRO A 64 8.03 9.74 -4.63
C PRO A 64 6.59 9.53 -5.09
N VAL A 65 5.64 10.01 -4.30
CA VAL A 65 4.23 10.01 -4.65
C VAL A 65 3.91 11.39 -5.23
N PRO A 66 3.60 11.50 -6.55
CA PRO A 66 3.23 12.77 -7.16
C PRO A 66 2.06 13.41 -6.39
N ASP A 67 2.08 14.74 -6.27
CA ASP A 67 1.00 15.47 -5.60
C ASP A 67 0.99 16.94 -6.01
N ASP A 68 -0.01 17.33 -6.78
CA ASP A 68 -0.17 18.73 -7.23
C ASP A 68 -0.28 19.72 -6.05
N ARG A 69 -0.74 19.26 -4.89
CA ARG A 69 -0.81 20.09 -3.67
C ARG A 69 0.59 20.38 -3.16
N PHE A 70 1.46 19.37 -3.15
CA PHE A 70 2.85 19.51 -2.74
C PHE A 70 3.60 20.46 -3.67
N GLU A 71 3.46 20.28 -4.99
CA GLU A 71 4.10 21.16 -5.97
C GLU A 71 3.64 22.61 -5.81
N TRP A 72 2.33 22.84 -5.66
CA TRP A 72 1.79 24.17 -5.41
C TRP A 72 2.35 24.81 -4.12
N LEU A 73 2.51 24.02 -3.04
CA LEU A 73 3.12 24.50 -1.80
C LEU A 73 4.60 24.85 -2.00
N CYS A 74 5.34 24.03 -2.75
CA CYS A 74 6.73 24.33 -3.10
C CYS A 74 6.87 25.60 -3.95
N GLU A 75 5.95 25.84 -4.89
CA GLU A 75 5.91 27.08 -5.68
C GLU A 75 5.57 28.31 -4.83
N THR A 76 4.67 28.15 -3.87
CA THR A 76 4.18 29.22 -3.00
C THR A 76 5.23 29.65 -1.98
N TYR A 77 5.84 28.69 -1.27
CA TYR A 77 6.81 28.97 -0.20
C TYR A 77 8.25 29.08 -0.71
N LYS A 78 8.54 28.55 -1.91
CA LYS A 78 9.89 28.50 -2.51
C LYS A 78 10.96 28.02 -1.51
N PRO A 79 10.77 26.84 -0.89
CA PRO A 79 11.63 26.39 0.19
C PRO A 79 13.03 26.02 -0.31
N ALA A 80 14.01 26.06 0.60
CA ALA A 80 15.34 25.51 0.31
C ALA A 80 15.32 23.98 0.15
N SER A 81 14.45 23.28 0.89
CA SER A 81 14.27 21.83 0.87
C SER A 81 12.85 21.44 0.44
N ARG A 82 12.74 20.48 -0.50
CA ARG A 82 11.47 19.93 -1.00
C ARG A 82 11.45 18.42 -0.77
N ILE A 83 10.64 17.94 0.16
CA ILE A 83 10.59 16.51 0.52
C ILE A 83 9.18 15.95 0.26
N PRO A 84 8.95 15.23 -0.86
CA PRO A 84 7.66 14.63 -1.15
C PRO A 84 7.38 13.42 -0.25
N ALA A 85 6.13 12.92 -0.31
CA ALA A 85 5.79 11.65 0.31
C ALA A 85 6.39 10.52 -0.53
N HIS A 86 6.76 9.41 0.09
CA HIS A 86 7.36 8.26 -0.60
C HIS A 86 6.55 6.99 -0.40
N LEU A 87 6.50 6.15 -1.42
CA LEU A 87 6.05 4.76 -1.39
C LEU A 87 7.28 3.86 -1.47
N THR A 88 7.46 3.01 -0.47
CA THR A 88 8.55 2.01 -0.47
C THR A 88 8.10 0.76 -1.23
N CYS A 89 8.75 0.47 -2.35
CA CYS A 89 8.53 -0.70 -3.18
C CYS A 89 9.67 -1.70 -3.01
N ILE A 90 9.35 -3.00 -2.92
CA ILE A 90 10.33 -4.09 -2.85
C ILE A 90 10.13 -5.00 -4.07
N ASP A 91 11.19 -5.24 -4.84
CA ASP A 91 11.18 -6.30 -5.87
C ASP A 91 11.23 -7.66 -5.18
N ILE A 92 10.30 -8.54 -5.53
CA ILE A 92 10.27 -9.90 -5.01
C ILE A 92 10.48 -10.85 -6.20
N ALA A 93 11.36 -11.84 -6.00
CA ALA A 93 11.68 -12.85 -7.01
C ALA A 93 10.43 -13.47 -7.66
N GLY A 94 10.58 -14.06 -8.85
CA GLY A 94 9.43 -14.71 -9.51
C GLY A 94 8.90 -15.93 -8.75
N LEU A 95 7.58 -16.06 -8.68
CA LEU A 95 6.93 -17.24 -8.11
C LEU A 95 6.69 -18.31 -9.20
N THR A 96 7.18 -19.53 -8.99
CA THR A 96 6.83 -20.71 -9.78
C THR A 96 5.82 -21.58 -9.03
N ALA A 97 5.03 -22.38 -9.74
CA ALA A 97 4.11 -23.34 -9.12
C ALA A 97 4.85 -24.33 -8.20
N GLY A 98 4.20 -24.77 -7.12
CA GLY A 98 4.73 -25.70 -6.13
C GLY A 98 5.54 -25.05 -5.01
N ALA A 99 5.55 -23.73 -4.90
CA ALA A 99 6.33 -22.98 -3.91
C ALA A 99 5.99 -23.34 -2.45
N SER A 100 4.73 -23.62 -2.16
CA SER A 100 4.26 -24.04 -0.83
C SER A 100 4.75 -25.42 -0.41
N THR A 101 5.03 -26.33 -1.35
CA THR A 101 5.44 -27.73 -1.08
C THR A 101 6.93 -27.88 -0.71
N GLY A 102 7.69 -26.79 -0.67
CA GLY A 102 9.06 -26.78 -0.14
C GLY A 102 10.17 -27.15 -1.14
N ALA A 103 9.86 -27.36 -2.41
CA ALA A 103 10.85 -27.53 -3.46
C ALA A 103 11.43 -26.17 -3.91
N GLY A 104 12.51 -25.70 -3.27
CA GLY A 104 13.37 -24.62 -3.79
C GLY A 104 12.98 -23.16 -3.45
N LEU A 105 13.20 -22.25 -4.42
CA LEU A 105 13.14 -20.78 -4.33
C LEU A 105 11.79 -20.20 -3.83
N GLY A 106 10.71 -20.99 -3.86
CA GLY A 106 9.37 -20.57 -3.47
C GLY A 106 9.19 -20.21 -1.98
N ASN A 107 9.91 -20.86 -1.07
CA ASN A 107 9.83 -20.52 0.36
C ASN A 107 10.50 -19.16 0.66
N ALA A 108 11.59 -18.85 -0.03
CA ALA A 108 12.24 -17.54 0.07
C ALA A 108 11.28 -16.44 -0.42
N PHE A 109 10.63 -16.65 -1.56
CA PHE A 109 9.59 -15.76 -2.09
C PHE A 109 8.51 -15.43 -1.04
N LEU A 110 7.90 -16.45 -0.43
CA LEU A 110 6.82 -16.26 0.54
C LEU A 110 7.30 -15.53 1.80
N SER A 111 8.56 -15.72 2.20
CA SER A 111 9.17 -14.99 3.32
C SER A 111 9.31 -13.49 3.01
N HIS A 112 9.70 -13.12 1.79
CA HIS A 112 9.78 -11.73 1.34
C HIS A 112 8.38 -11.09 1.23
N VAL A 113 7.38 -11.83 0.72
CA VAL A 113 5.98 -11.34 0.70
C VAL A 113 5.46 -11.11 2.12
N ARG A 114 5.85 -11.93 3.10
CA ARG A 114 5.47 -11.72 4.50
C ARG A 114 6.02 -10.41 5.05
N ALA A 115 7.19 -9.97 4.59
CA ALA A 115 7.87 -8.76 5.04
C ALA A 115 7.27 -7.45 4.48
N VAL A 116 6.40 -7.49 3.47
CA VAL A 116 5.69 -6.33 2.92
C VAL A 116 4.26 -6.18 3.46
N ASP A 117 3.61 -5.06 3.21
CA ASP A 117 2.27 -4.74 3.72
C ASP A 117 1.18 -4.85 2.66
N GLY A 118 1.52 -4.65 1.39
CA GLY A 118 0.63 -4.79 0.24
C GLY A 118 1.37 -5.42 -0.94
N ILE A 119 0.63 -5.73 -2.00
CA ILE A 119 1.15 -6.43 -3.18
C ILE A 119 0.79 -5.65 -4.45
N PHE A 120 1.79 -5.38 -5.28
CA PHE A 120 1.61 -5.12 -6.71
C PHE A 120 1.75 -6.44 -7.46
N GLN A 121 0.65 -7.00 -7.94
CA GLN A 121 0.67 -8.24 -8.71
C GLN A 121 0.78 -7.92 -10.20
N VAL A 122 1.96 -8.13 -10.77
CA VAL A 122 2.24 -7.94 -12.20
C VAL A 122 1.73 -9.14 -12.98
N VAL A 123 0.83 -8.87 -13.92
CA VAL A 123 0.14 -9.86 -14.75
C VAL A 123 0.57 -9.64 -16.20
N ARG A 124 1.19 -10.65 -16.82
CA ARG A 124 1.57 -10.60 -18.25
C ARG A 124 0.34 -10.65 -19.11
N ALA A 125 0.18 -9.71 -20.04
CA ALA A 125 -0.91 -9.71 -21.02
C ALA A 125 -0.42 -9.32 -22.43
N PHE A 126 0.85 -9.58 -22.71
CA PHE A 126 1.48 -9.43 -24.02
C PHE A 126 1.99 -10.79 -24.51
N ASP A 127 1.85 -11.01 -25.82
CA ASP A 127 2.48 -12.14 -26.51
C ASP A 127 3.84 -11.66 -27.02
N ASP A 128 4.91 -12.39 -26.71
CA ASP A 128 6.24 -12.14 -27.24
C ASP A 128 6.91 -13.50 -27.48
N ALA A 129 7.33 -13.74 -28.72
CA ALA A 129 7.92 -14.99 -29.16
C ALA A 129 9.32 -15.23 -28.55
N GLU A 130 10.00 -14.17 -28.11
CA GLU A 130 11.33 -14.25 -27.51
C GLU A 130 11.27 -14.51 -25.99
N VAL A 131 10.10 -14.33 -25.38
CA VAL A 131 9.92 -14.44 -23.93
C VAL A 131 9.20 -15.74 -23.56
N ILE A 132 9.98 -16.75 -23.15
CA ILE A 132 9.49 -18.06 -22.72
C ILE A 132 8.60 -17.92 -21.47
N HIS A 133 7.41 -18.50 -21.54
CA HIS A 133 6.50 -18.63 -20.40
C HIS A 133 6.81 -19.92 -19.64
N VAL A 134 6.91 -19.85 -18.31
CA VAL A 134 7.27 -21.02 -17.47
C VAL A 134 6.26 -22.15 -17.60
N GLU A 135 5.00 -21.80 -17.77
CA GLU A 135 3.87 -22.74 -17.91
C GLU A 135 3.48 -23.02 -19.40
N GLY A 136 4.40 -22.77 -20.34
CA GLY A 136 4.20 -23.02 -21.78
C GLY A 136 3.55 -21.84 -22.52
N ASP A 137 2.22 -21.80 -22.57
CA ASP A 137 1.46 -20.72 -23.22
C ASP A 137 1.19 -19.55 -22.26
N VAL A 138 0.98 -18.35 -22.81
CA VAL A 138 0.55 -17.18 -22.01
C VAL A 138 -0.92 -17.34 -21.61
N ASP A 139 -1.17 -17.51 -20.31
CA ASP A 139 -2.52 -17.48 -19.73
C ASP A 139 -2.51 -16.70 -18.41
N PRO A 140 -2.90 -15.41 -18.43
CA PRO A 140 -2.84 -14.55 -17.26
C PRO A 140 -3.81 -14.98 -16.16
N CYS A 141 -4.93 -15.64 -16.49
CA CYS A 141 -5.89 -16.11 -15.51
C CYS A 141 -5.31 -17.27 -14.70
N ARG A 142 -4.70 -18.24 -15.39
CA ARG A 142 -3.97 -19.34 -14.74
C ARG A 142 -2.86 -18.82 -13.83
N ASP A 143 -2.08 -17.83 -14.27
CA ASP A 143 -1.00 -17.27 -13.46
C ASP A 143 -1.50 -16.62 -12.18
N MET A 144 -2.63 -15.91 -12.25
CA MET A 144 -3.28 -15.33 -11.08
C MET A 144 -3.81 -16.42 -10.12
N ASP A 145 -4.39 -17.49 -10.66
CA ASP A 145 -4.86 -18.65 -9.88
C ASP A 145 -3.70 -19.34 -9.14
N ILE A 146 -2.56 -19.52 -9.81
CA ILE A 146 -1.35 -20.11 -9.19
C ILE A 146 -0.92 -19.26 -8.00
N ILE A 147 -0.74 -17.95 -8.18
CA ILE A 147 -0.30 -17.06 -7.10
C ILE A 147 -1.30 -17.08 -5.95
N GLN A 148 -2.60 -16.93 -6.22
CA GLN A 148 -3.63 -16.91 -5.18
C GLN A 148 -3.66 -18.23 -4.40
N THR A 149 -3.55 -19.36 -5.10
CA THR A 149 -3.55 -20.69 -4.47
C THR A 149 -2.33 -20.88 -3.58
N GLU A 150 -1.13 -20.52 -4.04
CA GLU A 150 0.12 -20.66 -3.26
C GLU A 150 0.10 -19.81 -1.97
N LEU A 151 -0.36 -18.55 -2.07
CA LEU A 151 -0.48 -17.68 -0.90
C LEU A 151 -1.47 -18.26 0.13
N ARG A 152 -2.59 -18.81 -0.35
CA ARG A 152 -3.62 -19.40 0.50
C ARG A 152 -3.15 -20.68 1.15
N LEU A 153 -2.53 -21.59 0.41
CA LEU A 153 -1.99 -22.85 0.95
C LEU A 153 -0.98 -22.56 2.07
N LYS A 154 -0.15 -21.53 1.92
CA LYS A 154 0.81 -21.16 2.97
C LYS A 154 0.14 -20.58 4.21
N ASP A 155 -0.91 -19.77 4.03
CA ASP A 155 -1.70 -19.29 5.17
C ASP A 155 -2.46 -20.43 5.85
N ILE A 156 -2.97 -21.43 5.12
CA ILE A 156 -3.61 -22.63 5.70
C ILE A 156 -2.62 -23.36 6.60
N GLU A 157 -1.42 -23.68 6.10
CA GLU A 157 -0.37 -24.36 6.86
C GLU A 157 0.01 -23.57 8.12
N TRP A 158 0.15 -22.24 7.99
CA TRP A 158 0.50 -21.35 9.09
C TRP A 158 -0.58 -21.32 10.18
N VAL A 159 -1.84 -21.15 9.77
CA VAL A 159 -2.99 -21.07 10.66
C VAL A 159 -3.24 -22.40 11.35
N GLU A 160 -3.12 -23.53 10.65
CA GLU A 160 -3.29 -24.87 11.21
C GLU A 160 -2.28 -25.13 12.34
N LYS A 161 -0.99 -24.89 12.06
CA LYS A 161 0.08 -25.04 13.05
C LYS A 161 -0.12 -24.14 14.26
N HIS A 162 -0.55 -22.90 14.03
CA HIS A 162 -0.82 -21.94 15.09
C HIS A 162 -2.01 -22.39 15.95
N LEU A 163 -3.10 -22.82 15.32
CA LEU A 163 -4.31 -23.31 15.97
C LEU A 163 -4.03 -24.54 16.84
N ASP A 164 -3.24 -25.50 16.34
CA ASP A 164 -2.84 -26.69 17.09
C ASP A 164 -2.01 -26.35 18.34
N GLY A 165 -1.11 -25.38 18.21
CA GLY A 165 -0.35 -24.83 19.34
C GLY A 165 -1.28 -24.25 20.40
N MET A 166 -2.20 -23.36 20.01
CA MET A 166 -3.12 -22.72 20.96
C MET A 166 -4.08 -23.72 21.62
N LYS A 167 -4.57 -24.72 20.88
CA LYS A 167 -5.45 -25.77 21.42
C LYS A 167 -4.73 -26.61 22.49
N LYS A 168 -3.45 -26.93 22.30
CA LYS A 168 -2.65 -27.66 23.32
C LYS A 168 -2.51 -26.86 24.60
N THR A 169 -2.18 -25.56 24.50
CA THR A 169 -2.02 -24.67 25.66
C THR A 169 -3.35 -24.40 26.38
N THR A 170 -4.47 -24.45 25.67
CA THR A 170 -5.81 -24.11 26.21
C THR A 170 -6.50 -25.28 26.89
N ARG A 171 -6.12 -26.54 26.62
CA ARG A 171 -6.65 -27.71 27.35
C ARG A 171 -6.37 -27.69 28.86
N SER A 172 -5.42 -26.87 29.31
CA SER A 172 -5.07 -26.69 30.73
C SER A 172 -5.74 -25.48 31.39
N LEU A 173 -6.55 -24.69 30.66
CA LEU A 173 -7.16 -23.47 31.17
C LEU A 173 -8.54 -23.75 31.78
N GLY A 174 -8.79 -23.23 32.99
CA GLY A 174 -10.09 -23.30 33.65
C GLY A 174 -11.15 -22.43 32.96
N SER A 175 -12.43 -22.58 33.36
CA SER A 175 -13.54 -21.87 32.72
C SER A 175 -13.90 -20.49 33.33
N ASN A 176 -13.11 -19.99 34.28
CA ASN A 176 -13.60 -18.97 35.21
C ASN A 176 -12.91 -17.60 35.14
N SER A 177 -11.78 -17.44 34.42
CA SER A 177 -11.10 -16.13 34.33
C SER A 177 -11.45 -15.36 33.05
N LEU A 178 -11.36 -14.02 33.11
CA LEU A 178 -11.51 -13.13 31.95
C LEU A 178 -10.48 -13.42 30.85
N ALA A 179 -9.25 -13.83 31.24
CA ALA A 179 -8.19 -14.18 30.30
C ALA A 179 -8.51 -15.46 29.51
N ASP A 180 -9.16 -16.43 30.15
CA ASP A 180 -9.56 -17.68 29.48
C ASP A 180 -10.67 -17.44 28.45
N LYS A 181 -11.57 -16.48 28.73
CA LYS A 181 -12.61 -16.06 27.77
C LYS A 181 -11.99 -15.37 26.56
N ALA A 182 -11.04 -14.44 26.77
CA ALA A 182 -10.35 -13.77 25.66
C ALA A 182 -9.60 -14.77 24.76
N LYS A 183 -8.90 -15.75 25.34
CA LYS A 183 -8.23 -16.82 24.58
C LYS A 183 -9.21 -17.70 23.80
N LYS A 184 -10.39 -18.01 24.36
CA LYS A 184 -11.42 -18.76 23.63
C LYS A 184 -11.98 -17.96 22.45
N GLU A 185 -12.20 -16.65 22.62
CA GLU A 185 -12.60 -15.76 21.51
C GLU A 185 -11.53 -15.67 20.42
N GLU A 186 -10.25 -15.63 20.81
CA GLU A 186 -9.11 -15.67 19.89
C GLU A 186 -9.09 -16.98 19.10
N ILE A 187 -9.18 -18.15 19.76
CA ILE A 187 -9.25 -19.46 19.08
C ILE A 187 -10.42 -19.50 18.10
N ALA A 188 -11.62 -19.07 18.51
CA ALA A 188 -12.79 -19.07 17.65
C ALA A 188 -12.58 -18.20 16.40
N THR A 189 -11.88 -17.07 16.54
CA THR A 189 -11.53 -16.21 15.40
C THR A 189 -10.53 -16.91 14.46
N ILE A 190 -9.53 -17.60 15.00
CA ILE A 190 -8.54 -18.34 14.19
C ILE A 190 -9.19 -19.55 13.49
N GLU A 191 -10.12 -20.24 14.14
CA GLU A 191 -10.93 -21.31 13.51
C GLU A 191 -11.78 -20.76 12.36
N LYS A 192 -12.35 -19.56 12.53
CA LYS A 192 -13.07 -18.85 11.47
C LYS A 192 -12.13 -18.51 10.31
N VAL A 193 -10.93 -17.99 10.56
CA VAL A 193 -9.89 -17.75 9.54
C VAL A 193 -9.56 -19.04 8.78
N TYR A 194 -9.31 -20.13 9.50
CA TYR A 194 -9.02 -21.42 8.89
C TYR A 194 -10.16 -21.90 7.98
N LYS A 195 -11.41 -21.75 8.41
CA LYS A 195 -12.59 -22.07 7.59
C LYS A 195 -12.68 -21.21 6.33
N VAL A 196 -12.42 -19.91 6.43
CA VAL A 196 -12.44 -19.00 5.27
C VAL A 196 -11.42 -19.42 4.21
N LEU A 197 -10.22 -19.80 4.66
CA LEU A 197 -9.16 -20.24 3.77
C LEU A 197 -9.43 -21.62 3.15
N THR A 198 -9.98 -22.57 3.91
CA THR A 198 -10.11 -23.98 3.48
C THR A 198 -11.46 -24.30 2.82
N VAL A 199 -12.57 -23.92 3.45
CA VAL A 199 -13.93 -24.29 3.03
C VAL A 199 -14.47 -23.26 2.04
N ASP A 200 -14.41 -21.98 2.43
CA ASP A 200 -14.97 -20.92 1.58
C ASP A 200 -14.05 -20.60 0.40
N SER A 201 -12.78 -21.04 0.47
CA SER A 201 -11.76 -20.79 -0.55
C SER A 201 -11.70 -19.30 -0.91
N LYS A 202 -11.58 -18.45 0.13
CA LYS A 202 -11.46 -16.99 -0.01
C LYS A 202 -10.22 -16.47 0.68
N ASP A 203 -9.72 -15.35 0.17
CA ASP A 203 -8.65 -14.61 0.82
C ASP A 203 -9.17 -13.91 2.08
N VAL A 204 -8.35 -13.87 3.13
CA VAL A 204 -8.74 -13.29 4.43
C VAL A 204 -9.19 -11.84 4.32
N ARG A 205 -8.55 -11.05 3.45
CA ARG A 205 -8.94 -9.66 3.18
C ARG A 205 -10.33 -9.47 2.55
N LYS A 206 -10.94 -10.55 2.04
CA LYS A 206 -12.26 -10.53 1.37
C LYS A 206 -13.39 -10.98 2.29
N HIS A 207 -13.09 -11.35 3.52
CA HIS A 207 -14.09 -11.70 4.53
C HIS A 207 -14.43 -10.48 5.40
N ASP A 208 -15.68 -10.37 5.87
CA ASP A 208 -16.08 -9.30 6.80
C ASP A 208 -15.70 -9.68 8.25
N TRP A 209 -14.84 -8.88 8.86
CA TRP A 209 -14.33 -9.07 10.21
C TRP A 209 -14.87 -7.98 11.14
N THR A 210 -15.19 -8.35 12.37
CA THR A 210 -15.47 -7.37 13.42
C THR A 210 -14.18 -6.71 13.91
N GLY A 211 -14.25 -5.54 14.53
CA GLY A 211 -13.05 -4.83 15.02
C GLY A 211 -12.15 -5.68 15.92
N LYS A 212 -12.75 -6.47 16.82
CA LYS A 212 -12.01 -7.42 17.68
C LYS A 212 -11.37 -8.57 16.90
N GLU A 213 -12.06 -9.08 15.89
CA GLU A 213 -11.50 -10.14 15.04
C GLU A 213 -10.31 -9.61 14.22
N ILE A 214 -10.37 -8.36 13.75
CA ILE A 214 -9.27 -7.74 13.00
C ILE A 214 -7.98 -7.69 13.82
N ASP A 215 -8.06 -7.40 15.11
CA ASP A 215 -6.88 -7.41 15.99
C ASP A 215 -6.22 -8.79 16.04
N VAL A 216 -7.03 -9.86 16.10
CA VAL A 216 -6.55 -11.25 16.05
C VAL A 216 -5.99 -11.59 14.67
N VAL A 217 -6.68 -11.22 13.59
CA VAL A 217 -6.19 -11.48 12.21
C VAL A 217 -4.87 -10.75 11.96
N ASN A 218 -4.73 -9.53 12.46
CA ASN A 218 -3.49 -8.75 12.37
C ASN A 218 -2.33 -9.42 13.12
N SER A 219 -2.56 -10.14 14.22
CA SER A 219 -1.49 -10.84 14.94
C SER A 219 -0.89 -12.00 14.11
N LEU A 220 -1.68 -12.59 13.21
CA LEU A 220 -1.27 -13.73 12.38
C LEU A 220 -0.38 -13.35 11.19
N GLN A 221 -0.37 -12.08 10.77
CA GLN A 221 0.45 -11.56 9.67
C GLN A 221 0.31 -12.37 8.37
N LEU A 222 -0.93 -12.70 8.01
CA LEU A 222 -1.28 -13.56 6.88
C LEU A 222 -0.97 -12.92 5.53
N LEU A 223 -0.63 -13.74 4.54
CA LEU A 223 -0.32 -13.29 3.18
C LEU A 223 -1.59 -12.80 2.46
N THR A 224 -2.68 -13.55 2.56
CA THR A 224 -4.00 -13.27 1.98
C THR A 224 -4.77 -12.15 2.70
N ALA A 225 -4.22 -11.59 3.79
CA ALA A 225 -4.73 -10.40 4.44
C ALA A 225 -4.20 -9.09 3.81
N LYS A 226 -3.11 -9.17 3.04
CA LYS A 226 -2.46 -8.00 2.42
C LYS A 226 -3.31 -7.52 1.23
N PRO A 227 -3.54 -6.21 1.07
CA PRO A 227 -4.27 -5.69 -0.08
C PRO A 227 -3.41 -5.82 -1.37
N VAL A 228 -4.08 -6.02 -2.50
CA VAL A 228 -3.45 -6.33 -3.79
C VAL A 228 -3.94 -5.32 -4.84
N THR A 229 -3.02 -4.82 -5.66
CA THR A 229 -3.31 -4.04 -6.88
C THR A 229 -2.73 -4.79 -8.07
N TYR A 230 -3.59 -5.11 -9.05
CA TYR A 230 -3.20 -5.85 -10.25
C TYR A 230 -2.65 -4.90 -11.31
N LEU A 231 -1.40 -5.11 -11.71
CA LEU A 231 -0.72 -4.35 -12.74
C LEU A 231 -0.67 -5.20 -14.02
N VAL A 232 -1.53 -4.90 -14.98
CA VAL A 232 -1.63 -5.68 -16.22
C VAL A 232 -0.65 -5.12 -17.24
N ASN A 233 0.48 -5.82 -17.43
CA ASN A 233 1.53 -5.44 -18.35
C ASN A 233 1.14 -5.82 -19.79
N LEU A 234 0.94 -4.79 -20.61
CA LEU A 234 0.56 -4.89 -22.02
C LEU A 234 1.77 -4.57 -22.90
N SER A 235 1.66 -4.90 -24.19
CA SER A 235 2.55 -4.30 -25.18
C SER A 235 2.26 -2.80 -25.31
N GLU A 236 3.25 -2.02 -25.73
CA GLU A 236 3.09 -0.58 -25.94
C GLU A 236 1.94 -0.28 -26.92
N LYS A 237 1.84 -1.07 -27.99
CA LYS A 237 0.75 -0.99 -28.97
C LYS A 237 -0.63 -1.18 -28.34
N ASP A 238 -0.78 -2.16 -27.45
CA ASP A 238 -2.04 -2.50 -26.80
C ASP A 238 -2.46 -1.46 -25.75
N TYR A 239 -1.47 -0.92 -25.04
CA TYR A 239 -1.66 0.16 -24.09
C TYR A 239 -2.12 1.45 -24.79
N ILE A 240 -1.42 1.87 -25.86
CA ILE A 240 -1.76 3.08 -26.64
C ILE A 240 -3.17 2.96 -27.23
N ARG A 241 -3.51 1.84 -27.87
CA ARG A 241 -4.84 1.63 -28.48
C ARG A 241 -5.96 1.37 -27.46
N LYS A 242 -5.61 1.21 -26.17
CA LYS A 242 -6.52 0.87 -25.05
C LYS A 242 -7.35 -0.38 -25.31
N LYS A 243 -6.77 -1.40 -25.97
CA LYS A 243 -7.44 -2.67 -26.28
C LYS A 243 -6.44 -3.82 -26.20
N ASN A 244 -6.86 -4.89 -25.52
CA ASN A 244 -6.11 -6.13 -25.38
C ASN A 244 -7.06 -7.31 -25.19
N LYS A 245 -6.69 -8.50 -25.70
CA LYS A 245 -7.53 -9.71 -25.68
C LYS A 245 -7.73 -10.30 -24.27
N TRP A 246 -6.79 -10.05 -23.35
CA TRP A 246 -6.80 -10.59 -22.00
C TRP A 246 -7.49 -9.69 -20.98
N LEU A 247 -7.48 -8.36 -21.18
CA LEU A 247 -8.06 -7.41 -20.22
C LEU A 247 -9.49 -7.76 -19.76
N PRO A 248 -10.45 -8.11 -20.65
CA PRO A 248 -11.79 -8.48 -20.21
C PRO A 248 -11.81 -9.76 -19.36
N LYS A 249 -10.98 -10.74 -19.70
CA LYS A 249 -10.88 -12.02 -18.96
C LYS A 249 -10.26 -11.80 -17.58
N ILE A 250 -9.19 -11.01 -17.50
CA ILE A 250 -8.53 -10.65 -16.25
C ILE A 250 -9.51 -9.90 -15.34
N LYS A 251 -10.24 -8.91 -15.89
CA LYS A 251 -11.22 -8.15 -15.12
C LYS A 251 -12.33 -9.04 -14.57
N ALA A 252 -12.91 -9.92 -15.40
CA ALA A 252 -13.93 -10.87 -14.98
C ALA A 252 -13.42 -11.82 -13.88
N TRP A 253 -12.16 -12.29 -14.01
CA TRP A 253 -11.53 -13.14 -12.99
C TRP A 253 -11.36 -12.40 -11.66
N ILE A 254 -10.91 -11.14 -11.66
CA ILE A 254 -10.77 -10.33 -10.44
C ILE A 254 -12.14 -10.08 -9.81
N ASP A 255 -13.16 -9.76 -10.61
CA ASP A 255 -14.49 -9.49 -10.08
C ASP A 255 -15.13 -10.73 -9.43
N ALA A 256 -14.81 -11.93 -9.93
CA ALA A 256 -15.27 -13.19 -9.36
C ALA A 256 -14.49 -13.60 -8.10
N ASN A 257 -13.16 -13.50 -8.11
CA ASN A 257 -12.29 -14.05 -7.06
C ASN A 257 -11.87 -13.03 -6.00
N ASN A 258 -11.70 -11.77 -6.40
CA ASN A 258 -11.14 -10.70 -5.57
C ASN A 258 -11.88 -9.35 -5.79
N PRO A 259 -13.21 -9.30 -5.60
CA PRO A 259 -14.01 -8.14 -5.94
C PRO A 259 -13.50 -6.87 -5.24
N GLY A 260 -13.51 -5.76 -5.98
CA GLY A 260 -13.07 -4.44 -5.52
C GLY A 260 -11.57 -4.16 -5.62
N ASP A 261 -10.74 -5.15 -5.98
CA ASP A 261 -9.31 -4.87 -6.16
C ASP A 261 -9.04 -4.01 -7.39
N PRO A 262 -8.10 -3.04 -7.31
CA PRO A 262 -7.71 -2.23 -8.45
C PRO A 262 -7.05 -3.06 -9.55
N LEU A 263 -7.45 -2.79 -10.79
CA LEU A 263 -6.75 -3.23 -12.00
C LEU A 263 -6.22 -1.99 -12.73
N ILE A 264 -4.91 -1.95 -12.97
CA ILE A 264 -4.24 -0.88 -13.72
C ILE A 264 -3.54 -1.48 -14.94
N PRO A 265 -4.05 -1.24 -16.16
CA PRO A 265 -3.32 -1.56 -17.38
C PRO A 265 -2.14 -0.59 -17.52
N PHE A 266 -0.99 -1.12 -17.91
CA PHE A 266 0.21 -0.33 -18.20
C PHE A 266 1.10 -1.06 -19.21
N SER A 267 2.16 -0.41 -19.70
CA SER A 267 3.15 -1.02 -20.58
C SER A 267 4.54 -0.76 -20.03
N VAL A 268 5.18 -1.80 -19.48
CA VAL A 268 6.56 -1.70 -18.97
C VAL A 268 7.51 -1.18 -20.03
N ALA A 269 7.35 -1.64 -21.28
CA ALA A 269 8.18 -1.19 -22.41
C ALA A 269 8.05 0.33 -22.67
N LEU A 270 6.85 0.90 -22.47
CA LEU A 270 6.65 2.34 -22.59
C LEU A 270 7.29 3.08 -21.41
N GLU A 271 7.09 2.57 -20.19
CA GLU A 271 7.66 3.19 -18.99
C GLU A 271 9.18 3.18 -18.98
N GLU A 272 9.83 2.09 -19.39
CA GLU A 272 11.29 2.02 -19.53
C GLU A 272 11.81 3.04 -20.55
N ARG A 273 11.11 3.17 -21.68
CA ARG A 273 11.45 4.14 -22.72
C ARG A 273 11.33 5.58 -22.20
N LEU A 274 10.23 5.89 -21.52
CA LEU A 274 10.00 7.20 -20.91
C LEU A 274 10.98 7.49 -19.77
N ALA A 275 11.41 6.48 -19.00
CA ALA A 275 12.31 6.65 -17.85
C ALA A 275 13.70 7.20 -18.26
N THR A 276 14.13 6.96 -19.50
CA THR A 276 15.43 7.43 -20.02
C THR A 276 15.42 8.85 -20.57
N MET A 277 14.24 9.48 -20.66
CA MET A 277 14.04 10.81 -21.25
C MET A 277 14.07 11.90 -20.15
N SER A 278 14.34 13.15 -20.53
CA SER A 278 14.09 14.31 -19.67
C SER A 278 12.59 14.57 -19.50
N ASP A 279 12.19 15.38 -18.51
CA ASP A 279 10.76 15.62 -18.26
C ASP A 279 10.07 16.35 -19.43
N GLU A 280 10.79 17.21 -20.14
CA GLU A 280 10.32 17.90 -21.36
C GLU A 280 10.13 16.90 -22.52
N GLU A 281 11.11 16.04 -22.77
CA GLU A 281 11.04 14.99 -23.81
C GLU A 281 9.94 13.97 -23.50
N LYS A 282 9.76 13.59 -22.23
CA LYS A 282 8.66 12.71 -21.80
C LYS A 282 7.32 13.33 -22.14
N GLU A 283 7.14 14.63 -21.91
CA GLU A 283 5.86 15.29 -22.18
C GLU A 283 5.57 15.35 -23.69
N GLU A 284 6.58 15.66 -24.51
CA GLU A 284 6.47 15.64 -25.97
C GLU A 284 6.15 14.24 -26.50
N GLU A 285 6.88 13.23 -26.03
CA GLU A 285 6.71 11.86 -26.48
C GLU A 285 5.34 11.29 -26.07
N GLN A 286 4.86 11.57 -24.85
CA GLN A 286 3.52 11.19 -24.41
C GLN A 286 2.42 11.81 -25.28
N LYS A 287 2.58 13.08 -25.69
CA LYS A 287 1.68 13.76 -26.63
C LYS A 287 1.70 13.09 -28.01
N LYS A 288 2.89 12.75 -28.51
CA LYS A 288 3.09 12.12 -29.82
C LYS A 288 2.50 10.72 -29.91
N VAL A 289 2.71 9.87 -28.90
CA VAL A 289 2.15 8.50 -28.87
C VAL A 289 0.69 8.46 -28.45
N GLY A 290 0.18 9.54 -27.85
CA GLY A 290 -1.20 9.63 -27.37
C GLY A 290 -1.47 8.79 -26.12
N ALA A 291 -0.44 8.49 -25.33
CA ALA A 291 -0.53 7.73 -24.09
C ALA A 291 0.35 8.35 -23.01
N THR A 292 -0.14 8.40 -21.79
CA THR A 292 0.59 8.93 -20.63
C THR A 292 1.22 7.81 -19.81
N SER A 293 2.27 8.13 -19.06
CA SER A 293 2.83 7.23 -18.05
C SER A 293 1.77 6.79 -17.05
N ALA A 294 1.75 5.50 -16.74
CA ALA A 294 0.92 4.91 -15.70
C ALA A 294 1.59 4.93 -14.32
N LEU A 295 2.91 5.19 -14.23
CA LEU A 295 3.65 5.16 -12.96
C LEU A 295 3.03 6.07 -11.89
N PRO A 296 2.63 7.33 -12.17
CA PRO A 296 1.95 8.17 -11.18
C PRO A 296 0.69 7.50 -10.62
N LYS A 297 -0.15 6.95 -11.51
CA LYS A 297 -1.39 6.27 -11.12
C LYS A 297 -1.11 5.01 -10.30
N ILE A 298 -0.08 4.24 -10.65
CA ILE A 298 0.34 3.04 -9.93
C ILE A 298 0.83 3.40 -8.53
N THR A 299 1.69 4.40 -8.40
CA THR A 299 2.22 4.87 -7.11
C THR A 299 1.10 5.40 -6.21
N HIS A 300 0.16 6.18 -6.75
CA HIS A 300 -1.03 6.62 -6.01
C HIS A 300 -1.89 5.46 -5.54
N ALA A 301 -2.13 4.47 -6.40
CA ALA A 301 -2.90 3.30 -6.05
C ALA A 301 -2.22 2.48 -4.94
N GLY A 302 -0.89 2.27 -5.01
CA GLY A 302 -0.14 1.59 -3.96
C GLY A 302 -0.19 2.34 -2.62
N TYR A 303 -0.03 3.66 -2.65
CA TYR A 303 -0.12 4.49 -1.45
C TYR A 303 -1.51 4.42 -0.80
N ALA A 304 -2.57 4.53 -1.60
CA ALA A 304 -3.95 4.43 -1.12
C ALA A 304 -4.31 3.01 -0.65
N CYS A 305 -3.82 1.98 -1.32
CA CYS A 305 -4.00 0.56 -0.99
C CYS A 305 -3.47 0.23 0.42
N LEU A 306 -2.41 0.90 0.85
CA LEU A 306 -1.85 0.78 2.20
C LEU A 306 -2.59 1.65 3.24
N GLU A 307 -3.69 2.30 2.87
CA GLU A 307 -4.43 3.26 3.68
C GLU A 307 -3.53 4.39 4.21
N LEU A 308 -2.57 4.84 3.38
CA LEU A 308 -1.70 5.96 3.70
C LEU A 308 -2.31 7.27 3.20
N ILE A 309 -2.18 8.30 4.02
CA ILE A 309 -2.46 9.70 3.71
C ILE A 309 -1.24 10.54 4.05
N ARG A 310 -1.25 11.81 3.69
CA ARG A 310 -0.17 12.74 4.03
C ARG A 310 -0.69 14.05 4.60
N TYR A 311 0.11 14.67 5.43
CA TYR A 311 -0.04 16.09 5.80
C TYR A 311 1.24 16.85 5.46
N PHE A 312 1.16 18.18 5.41
CA PHE A 312 2.29 19.03 5.03
C PHE A 312 2.78 19.87 6.20
N THR A 313 4.08 20.08 6.26
CA THR A 313 4.71 21.20 6.98
C THR A 313 5.31 22.13 5.94
N CYS A 314 5.04 23.44 6.05
CA CYS A 314 5.46 24.42 5.06
C CYS A 314 6.21 25.57 5.72
N GLY A 315 7.24 26.06 5.04
CA GLY A 315 8.04 27.19 5.46
C GLY A 315 9.10 27.55 4.41
N PRO A 316 9.85 28.65 4.60
CA PRO A 316 10.91 29.06 3.69
C PRO A 316 12.11 28.10 3.70
N ASP A 317 12.29 27.34 4.78
CA ASP A 317 13.39 26.37 4.88
C ASP A 317 13.01 25.04 4.22
N GLU A 318 11.80 24.54 4.48
CA GLU A 318 11.35 23.23 4.02
C GLU A 318 9.85 23.21 3.74
N VAL A 319 9.47 22.57 2.62
CA VAL A 319 8.13 22.02 2.42
C VAL A 319 8.26 20.51 2.38
N ARG A 320 7.53 19.83 3.28
CA ARG A 320 7.60 18.37 3.42
C ARG A 320 6.23 17.74 3.55
N ALA A 321 6.05 16.63 2.83
CA ALA A 321 4.89 15.77 2.95
C ALA A 321 5.20 14.58 3.88
N TRP A 322 4.45 14.47 4.96
CA TRP A 322 4.61 13.46 5.99
C TRP A 322 3.56 12.36 5.81
N THR A 323 4.02 11.14 5.52
CA THR A 323 3.16 9.96 5.40
C THR A 323 2.67 9.50 6.77
N ILE A 324 1.35 9.33 6.91
CA ILE A 324 0.69 8.75 8.07
C ILE A 324 -0.41 7.78 7.63
N ARG A 325 -0.78 6.83 8.49
CA ARG A 325 -1.94 5.97 8.21
C ARG A 325 -3.24 6.74 8.37
N LYS A 326 -4.24 6.42 7.56
CA LYS A 326 -5.59 6.98 7.71
C LYS A 326 -6.15 6.64 9.09
N GLY A 327 -6.76 7.63 9.75
CA GLY A 327 -7.22 7.49 11.14
C GLY A 327 -6.21 7.92 12.20
N THR A 328 -4.97 8.25 11.81
CA THR A 328 -3.97 8.79 12.74
C THR A 328 -4.41 10.12 13.34
N LYS A 329 -4.29 10.24 14.67
CA LYS A 329 -4.64 11.46 15.40
C LYS A 329 -3.51 12.47 15.43
N ALA A 330 -3.83 13.74 15.68
CA ALA A 330 -2.86 14.84 15.69
C ALA A 330 -1.60 14.59 16.54
N PRO A 331 -1.66 14.06 17.79
CA PRO A 331 -0.44 13.79 18.56
C PRO A 331 0.47 12.75 17.90
N GLN A 332 -0.13 11.68 17.36
CA GLN A 332 0.59 10.61 16.68
C GLN A 332 1.20 11.09 15.36
N ALA A 333 0.49 11.96 14.63
CA ALA A 333 1.00 12.60 13.43
C ALA A 333 2.20 13.50 13.74
N ALA A 334 2.12 14.29 14.82
CA ALA A 334 3.23 15.12 15.28
C ALA A 334 4.45 14.26 15.70
N GLY A 335 4.20 13.10 16.33
CA GLY A 335 5.22 12.10 16.69
C GLY A 335 6.04 11.57 15.51
N VAL A 336 5.51 11.61 14.29
CA VAL A 336 6.25 11.21 13.07
C VAL A 336 7.42 12.15 12.77
N ILE A 337 7.30 13.42 13.15
CA ILE A 337 8.41 14.38 13.04
C ILE A 337 9.44 14.12 14.13
N HIS A 338 8.98 14.04 15.37
CA HIS A 338 9.81 13.77 16.54
C HIS A 338 8.95 13.29 17.70
N SER A 339 9.43 12.30 18.47
CA SER A 339 8.69 11.71 19.59
C SER A 339 8.29 12.74 20.66
N ASP A 340 9.07 13.80 20.84
CA ASP A 340 8.76 14.86 21.80
C ASP A 340 7.48 15.62 21.46
N PHE A 341 7.16 15.79 20.17
CA PHE A 341 5.90 16.42 19.78
C PHE A 341 4.68 15.61 20.20
N GLU A 342 4.77 14.29 20.19
CA GLU A 342 3.70 13.41 20.67
C GLU A 342 3.62 13.44 22.20
N ASN A 343 4.77 13.27 22.87
CA ASN A 343 4.84 13.21 24.33
C ASN A 343 4.39 14.52 25.01
N LYS A 344 4.79 15.66 24.45
CA LYS A 344 4.48 16.99 24.98
C LYS A 344 3.40 17.71 24.18
N PHE A 345 2.57 16.99 23.43
CA PHE A 345 1.56 17.58 22.55
C PHE A 345 0.60 18.52 23.30
N VAL A 346 0.54 19.79 22.86
CA VAL A 346 -0.44 20.79 23.34
C VAL A 346 -1.58 20.90 22.35
N CYS A 347 -1.27 21.34 21.13
CA CYS A 347 -2.22 21.45 20.02
C CYS A 347 -1.49 21.49 18.68
N GLY A 348 -2.24 21.26 17.59
CA GLY A 348 -1.80 21.56 16.23
C GLY A 348 -2.55 22.77 15.69
N GLU A 349 -1.85 23.71 15.08
CA GLU A 349 -2.47 24.69 14.19
C GLU A 349 -2.61 24.04 12.81
N ILE A 350 -3.86 23.80 12.41
CA ILE A 350 -4.18 23.03 11.21
C ILE A 350 -5.06 23.87 10.29
N MET A 351 -4.64 23.98 9.03
CA MET A 351 -5.43 24.54 7.94
C MET A 351 -5.55 23.52 6.81
N ALA A 352 -6.69 23.52 6.12
CA ALA A 352 -6.85 22.68 4.94
C ALA A 352 -6.09 23.30 3.75
N PHE A 353 -5.47 22.47 2.91
CA PHE A 353 -4.83 22.93 1.67
C PHE A 353 -5.76 23.79 0.81
N ALA A 354 -7.04 23.40 0.69
CA ALA A 354 -8.04 24.13 -0.09
C ALA A 354 -8.22 25.57 0.41
N ASP A 355 -8.19 25.78 1.72
CA ASP A 355 -8.32 27.10 2.32
C ASP A 355 -7.08 27.95 2.07
N LEU A 356 -5.87 27.36 2.17
CA LEU A 356 -4.65 28.09 1.83
C LEU A 356 -4.61 28.48 0.34
N LYS A 357 -5.04 27.58 -0.55
CA LYS A 357 -5.10 27.85 -1.98
C LYS A 357 -6.12 28.94 -2.34
N GLU A 358 -7.26 28.98 -1.65
CA GLU A 358 -8.30 30.01 -1.83
C GLU A 358 -7.85 31.39 -1.33
N HIS A 359 -7.22 31.45 -0.15
CA HIS A 359 -6.87 32.70 0.52
C HIS A 359 -5.44 33.20 0.21
N GLY A 360 -4.62 32.37 -0.43
CA GLY A 360 -3.28 32.68 -0.93
C GLY A 360 -2.18 32.74 0.13
N THR A 361 -2.48 33.17 1.36
CA THR A 361 -1.49 33.30 2.45
C THR A 361 -2.03 32.80 3.79
N GLU A 362 -1.14 32.34 4.67
CA GLU A 362 -1.51 31.91 6.02
C GLU A 362 -2.18 33.02 6.84
N ALA A 363 -1.73 34.27 6.67
CA ALA A 363 -2.32 35.43 7.34
C ALA A 363 -3.78 35.66 6.91
N ALA A 364 -4.09 35.47 5.63
CA ALA A 364 -5.45 35.57 5.11
C ALA A 364 -6.32 34.41 5.61
N VAL A 365 -5.81 33.17 5.59
CA VAL A 365 -6.50 31.99 6.17
C VAL A 365 -6.83 32.21 7.65
N LYS A 366 -5.88 32.76 8.42
CA LYS A 366 -6.08 33.09 9.84
C LYS A 366 -7.12 34.19 10.03
N SER A 367 -7.07 35.24 9.21
CA SER A 367 -8.03 36.35 9.26
C SER A 367 -9.45 35.91 8.88
N ALA A 368 -9.58 34.91 8.01
CA ALA A 368 -10.83 34.26 7.65
C ALA A 368 -11.34 33.25 8.71
N GLY A 369 -10.61 33.05 9.82
CA GLY A 369 -10.97 32.11 10.88
C GLY A 369 -10.84 30.63 10.48
N LYS A 370 -10.13 30.34 9.38
CA LYS A 370 -9.98 28.98 8.83
C LYS A 370 -8.74 28.24 9.35
N LEU A 371 -7.84 28.94 10.03
CA LEU A 371 -6.74 28.32 10.79
C LEU A 371 -7.28 27.80 12.13
N ARG A 372 -7.33 26.47 12.30
CA ARG A 372 -7.98 25.83 13.45
C ARG A 372 -6.93 25.34 14.44
N GLN A 373 -7.15 25.58 15.73
CA GLN A 373 -6.39 24.90 16.78
C GLN A 373 -7.06 23.58 17.13
N GLN A 374 -6.37 22.48 16.84
CA GLN A 374 -6.86 21.13 17.01
C GLN A 374 -6.16 20.43 18.18
N GLY A 375 -6.96 19.82 19.04
CA GLY A 375 -6.49 19.06 20.20
C GLY A 375 -6.24 17.58 19.89
N LYS A 376 -5.93 16.82 20.94
CA LYS A 376 -5.65 15.37 20.88
C LYS A 376 -6.66 14.50 20.12
N PRO A 377 -7.99 14.73 20.15
CA PRO A 377 -8.93 13.84 19.47
C PRO A 377 -9.03 14.08 17.95
N TYR A 378 -8.39 15.13 17.43
CA TYR A 378 -8.44 15.43 15.99
C TYR A 378 -7.80 14.31 15.19
N GLU A 379 -8.54 13.79 14.22
CA GLU A 379 -8.05 12.83 13.23
C GLU A 379 -7.59 13.62 12.01
N MET A 380 -6.35 13.36 11.58
CA MET A 380 -5.75 14.09 10.46
C MET A 380 -6.50 13.82 9.17
N ILE A 381 -6.61 14.86 8.34
CA ILE A 381 -7.21 14.79 7.02
C ILE A 381 -6.09 14.85 5.97
N ASP A 382 -6.22 14.07 4.90
CA ASP A 382 -5.23 14.09 3.81
C ASP A 382 -5.10 15.50 3.21
N GLY A 383 -3.87 15.99 3.17
CA GLY A 383 -3.52 17.34 2.72
C GLY A 383 -3.70 18.45 3.77
N ASP A 384 -3.94 18.12 5.04
CA ASP A 384 -3.83 19.09 6.13
C ASP A 384 -2.44 19.72 6.13
N ILE A 385 -2.38 21.03 6.37
CA ILE A 385 -1.13 21.76 6.60
C ILE A 385 -1.06 22.03 8.09
N ALA A 386 -0.03 21.49 8.75
CA ALA A 386 0.05 21.45 10.20
C ALA A 386 1.29 22.14 10.74
N TYR A 387 1.11 22.85 11.85
CA TYR A 387 2.17 23.38 12.69
C TYR A 387 1.95 22.93 14.13
N TRP A 388 2.93 22.23 14.73
CA TRP A 388 2.76 21.58 16.02
C TRP A 388 3.27 22.44 17.17
N LYS A 389 2.49 22.53 18.25
CA LYS A 389 2.90 23.14 19.52
C LYS A 389 3.11 22.06 20.56
N ALA A 390 4.33 21.99 21.09
CA ALA A 390 4.69 21.15 22.22
C ALA A 390 4.91 22.01 23.47
N GLY A 391 4.60 21.45 24.64
CA GLY A 391 4.94 22.04 25.93
C GLY A 391 6.46 22.04 26.16
N ALA A 392 6.91 22.93 27.04
CA ALA A 392 8.31 22.99 27.48
C ALA A 392 8.74 21.68 28.16
#